data_AF-A0A319DK33-F1
#
_entry.id   AF-A0A319DK33-F1
#
_cell.length_a   1.000
_cell.length_b   1.000
_cell.length_c   1.000
_cell.angle_alpha   90.00
_cell.angle_beta   90.00
_cell.angle_gamma   90.00
#
_symmetry.space_group_name_H-M   'P 1'
#
loop_
_entity.id
_entity.type
_entity.pdbx_description
1 polymer ?
#
loop_
_entity_poly.entity_id
_entity_poly.type
_entity_poly.pdbx_seq_one_letter_code
_entity_poly.pdbx_strand_id
1 'polypeptide(L)'
;MTISIKPHTSKRSIEPGKTSSGEKIKFIQYLGTNRANFVVESTDGSVRLVSSASAGGKPAIEGAVSQGVPYISRSAVEIHDLKRNVGAGGTYGLTWVAVGEWDTSKNRLPFIIVGFYHIFQTQRIDVAISRSNLAKIRSPAEAERLIGEGITGCLNMTLRDALES
;
A
#
# COMPACT_ATOMS: atom_id res chain seq x y z
N MET A 1 5.99 -36.69 -18.49
CA MET A 1 7.03 -35.70 -18.17
C MET A 1 7.47 -35.95 -16.74
N THR A 2 8.73 -36.37 -16.52
CA THR A 2 9.25 -36.66 -15.17
C THR A 2 9.96 -35.42 -14.65
N ILE A 3 9.43 -34.82 -13.59
CA ILE A 3 10.06 -33.66 -12.91
C ILE A 3 10.96 -34.22 -11.81
N SER A 4 12.28 -34.03 -11.94
CA SER A 4 13.28 -34.40 -10.92
C SER A 4 13.86 -33.13 -10.30
N ILE A 5 13.78 -33.01 -8.97
CA ILE A 5 14.19 -31.81 -8.22
C ILE A 5 15.22 -32.22 -7.17
N LYS A 6 16.37 -31.53 -7.13
CA LYS A 6 17.39 -31.76 -6.11
C LYS A 6 16.90 -31.28 -4.73
N PRO A 7 17.20 -32.00 -3.64
CA PRO A 7 16.92 -31.52 -2.29
C PRO A 7 17.63 -30.17 -2.03
N HIS A 8 16.92 -29.23 -1.45
CA HIS A 8 17.46 -27.96 -0.96
C HIS A 8 16.71 -27.53 0.31
N THR A 9 17.35 -26.71 1.14
CA THR A 9 16.76 -26.20 2.39
C THR A 9 16.40 -24.73 2.24
N SER A 10 15.14 -24.38 2.49
CA SER A 10 14.69 -22.99 2.55
C SER A 10 14.59 -22.53 4.01
N LYS A 11 15.20 -21.39 4.33
CA LYS A 11 15.12 -20.76 5.66
C LYS A 11 14.24 -19.52 5.61
N ARG A 12 13.41 -19.34 6.65
CA ARG A 12 12.59 -18.15 6.90
C ARG A 12 12.69 -17.80 8.38
N SER A 13 12.62 -16.51 8.70
CA SER A 13 12.61 -16.03 10.09
C SER A 13 11.40 -15.11 10.26
N ILE A 14 10.68 -15.24 11.37
CA ILE A 14 9.60 -14.33 11.73
C ILE A 14 10.13 -13.43 12.83
N GLU A 15 10.45 -12.19 12.46
CA GLU A 15 10.78 -11.13 13.41
C GLU A 15 9.57 -10.21 13.56
N PRO A 16 9.16 -9.83 14.79
CA PRO A 16 8.05 -8.90 15.00
C PRO A 16 8.25 -7.60 14.19
N GLY A 17 7.20 -7.14 13.52
CA GLY A 17 7.26 -5.96 12.65
C GLY A 17 7.92 -6.18 11.28
N LYS A 18 8.31 -7.41 10.94
CA LYS A 18 8.88 -7.76 9.63
C LYS A 18 8.17 -8.93 8.96
N THR A 19 8.37 -9.05 7.65
CA THR A 19 7.95 -10.22 6.87
C THR A 19 8.88 -11.42 7.11
N SER A 20 8.47 -12.60 6.65
CA SER A 20 9.32 -13.81 6.64
C SER A 20 10.59 -13.71 5.78
N SER A 21 10.67 -12.70 4.91
CA SER A 21 11.83 -12.31 4.10
C SER A 21 12.69 -11.23 4.75
N GLY A 22 12.28 -10.68 5.90
CA GLY A 22 13.02 -9.65 6.64
C GLY A 22 12.67 -8.20 6.28
N GLU A 23 11.68 -7.97 5.41
CA GLU A 23 11.26 -6.61 5.02
C GLU A 23 10.44 -5.97 6.13
N LYS A 24 10.62 -4.67 6.36
CA LYS A 24 9.91 -3.95 7.42
C LYS A 24 8.44 -3.76 7.03
N ILE A 25 7.52 -4.10 7.92
CA ILE A 25 6.10 -3.82 7.75
C ILE A 25 5.84 -2.39 8.25
N LYS A 26 5.40 -1.50 7.35
CA LYS A 26 5.06 -0.10 7.67
C LYS A 26 3.59 0.09 8.03
N PHE A 27 2.69 -0.62 7.35
CA PHE A 27 1.26 -0.52 7.58
C PHE A 27 0.54 -1.85 7.37
N ILE A 28 -0.57 -2.03 8.09
CA ILE A 28 -1.43 -3.21 8.01
C ILE A 28 -2.78 -2.85 7.36
N GLN A 29 -3.16 -3.59 6.32
CA GLN A 29 -4.50 -3.54 5.72
C GLN A 29 -5.24 -4.86 6.00
N TYR A 30 -6.10 -4.91 7.03
CA TYR A 30 -6.91 -6.10 7.32
C TYR A 30 -7.94 -6.44 6.24
N LEU A 31 -7.89 -7.64 5.69
CA LEU A 31 -8.90 -8.16 4.76
C LEU A 31 -9.87 -9.15 5.43
N GLY A 32 -9.67 -9.44 6.71
CA GLY A 32 -10.48 -10.34 7.53
C GLY A 32 -9.70 -10.78 8.78
N THR A 33 -10.28 -11.69 9.57
CA THR A 33 -9.77 -12.09 10.90
C THR A 33 -8.32 -12.59 10.91
N ASN A 34 -7.85 -13.24 9.85
CA ASN A 34 -6.47 -13.73 9.73
C ASN A 34 -5.85 -13.43 8.35
N ARG A 35 -6.36 -12.37 7.69
CA ARG A 35 -5.92 -11.99 6.35
C ARG A 35 -5.62 -10.52 6.35
N ALA A 36 -4.44 -10.16 5.88
CA ALA A 36 -4.07 -8.77 5.70
C ALA A 36 -3.21 -8.62 4.44
N ASN A 37 -3.12 -7.39 3.95
CA ASN A 37 -1.96 -6.98 3.18
C ASN A 37 -1.06 -6.14 4.07
N PHE A 38 0.23 -6.14 3.78
CA PHE A 38 1.23 -5.30 4.40
C PHE A 38 1.80 -4.33 3.39
N VAL A 39 1.86 -3.05 3.75
CA VAL A 39 2.80 -2.15 3.09
C VAL A 39 4.16 -2.45 3.69
N VAL A 40 5.08 -2.92 2.86
CA VAL A 40 6.44 -3.25 3.29
C VAL A 40 7.43 -2.33 2.63
N GLU A 41 8.54 -2.10 3.31
CA GLU A 41 9.66 -1.29 2.85
C GLU A 41 10.91 -2.15 2.77
N SER A 42 11.47 -2.15 1.57
CA SER A 42 12.73 -2.78 1.24
C SER A 42 13.90 -1.92 1.74
N THR A 43 15.10 -2.47 1.74
CA THR A 43 16.32 -1.77 2.18
C THR A 43 16.70 -0.58 1.31
N ASP A 44 16.26 -0.55 0.06
CA ASP A 44 16.45 0.57 -0.88
C ASP A 44 15.40 1.68 -0.71
N GLY A 45 14.48 1.55 0.26
CA GLY A 45 13.39 2.50 0.50
C GLY A 45 12.18 2.31 -0.41
N SER A 46 12.22 1.35 -1.35
CA SER A 46 11.04 1.02 -2.16
C SER A 46 9.93 0.46 -1.27
N VAL A 47 8.68 0.81 -1.60
CA VAL A 47 7.51 0.28 -0.91
C VAL A 47 6.65 -0.55 -1.85
N ARG A 48 6.11 -1.65 -1.32
CA ARG A 48 5.21 -2.54 -2.06
C ARG A 48 4.15 -3.10 -1.14
N LEU A 49 3.07 -3.60 -1.72
CA LEU A 49 2.00 -4.23 -0.97
C LEU A 49 2.14 -5.75 -1.11
N VAL A 50 2.18 -6.47 0.00
CA VAL A 50 2.29 -7.94 0.00
C VAL A 50 1.16 -8.58 0.77
N SER A 51 0.70 -9.73 0.29
CA SER A 51 -0.24 -10.57 1.04
C SER A 51 0.43 -11.11 2.30
N SER A 52 -0.29 -11.09 3.42
CA SER A 52 0.19 -11.72 4.67
C SER A 52 0.52 -13.20 4.45
N ALA A 53 -0.19 -13.89 3.54
CA ALA A 53 0.08 -15.30 3.22
C ALA A 53 1.50 -15.52 2.67
N SER A 54 2.00 -14.60 1.83
CA SER A 54 3.35 -14.65 1.25
C SER A 54 4.42 -14.06 2.17
N ALA A 55 4.00 -13.38 3.26
CA ALA A 55 4.87 -12.58 4.12
C ALA A 55 5.04 -13.16 5.54
N GLY A 56 4.61 -14.39 5.80
CA GLY A 56 4.76 -15.05 7.11
C GLY A 56 3.45 -15.35 7.84
N GLY A 57 2.30 -15.09 7.21
CA GLY A 57 0.98 -15.48 7.68
C GLY A 57 0.54 -14.77 8.96
N LYS A 58 -0.25 -15.49 9.77
CA LYS A 58 -0.76 -15.02 11.06
C LYS A 58 0.36 -14.57 12.04
N PRO A 59 1.49 -15.29 12.19
CA PRO A 59 2.59 -14.84 13.03
C PRO A 59 3.14 -13.45 12.64
N ALA A 60 3.25 -13.15 11.34
CA ALA A 60 3.69 -11.83 10.89
C ALA A 60 2.67 -10.73 11.21
N ILE A 61 1.36 -11.04 11.14
CA ILE A 61 0.30 -10.11 11.57
C ILE A 61 0.43 -9.81 13.05
N GLU A 62 0.46 -10.84 13.89
CA GLU A 62 0.54 -10.69 15.35
C GLU A 62 1.82 -9.98 15.78
N GLY A 63 2.95 -10.29 15.15
CA GLY A 63 4.22 -9.63 15.37
C GLY A 63 4.22 -8.15 14.94
N ALA A 64 3.53 -7.79 13.87
CA ALA A 64 3.40 -6.39 13.47
C ALA A 64 2.49 -5.61 14.43
N VAL A 65 1.38 -6.22 14.87
CA VAL A 65 0.47 -5.61 15.85
C VAL A 65 1.17 -5.38 17.19
N SER A 66 1.96 -6.35 17.67
CA SER A 66 2.69 -6.21 18.95
C SER A 66 3.77 -5.13 18.91
N GLN A 67 4.27 -4.79 17.72
CA GLN A 67 5.19 -3.68 17.50
C GLN A 67 4.48 -2.33 17.26
N GLY A 68 3.15 -2.28 17.36
CA GLY A 68 2.40 -1.04 17.17
C GLY A 68 2.40 -0.54 15.72
N VAL A 69 2.60 -1.42 14.73
CA VAL A 69 2.54 -1.03 13.33
C VAL A 69 1.15 -0.45 13.01
N PRO A 70 1.07 0.75 12.41
CA PRO A 70 -0.19 1.43 12.16
C PRO A 70 -1.05 0.72 11.09
N TYR A 71 -2.35 1.01 11.12
CA TYR A 71 -3.30 0.48 10.15
C TYR A 71 -3.56 1.46 9.01
N ILE A 72 -3.92 0.93 7.85
CA ILE A 72 -4.49 1.74 6.76
C ILE A 72 -5.83 2.31 7.20
N SER A 73 -6.00 3.63 7.07
CA SER A 73 -7.23 4.29 7.48
C SER A 73 -8.45 3.81 6.70
N ARG A 74 -9.51 3.56 7.47
CA ARG A 74 -10.87 3.21 7.00
C ARG A 74 -11.93 4.13 7.56
N SER A 75 -11.52 5.10 8.37
CA SER A 75 -12.46 5.97 9.09
C SER A 75 -13.21 6.84 8.08
N ALA A 76 -14.52 6.64 7.96
CA ALA A 76 -15.34 7.45 7.08
C ALA A 76 -15.27 8.95 7.45
N VAL A 77 -15.16 9.23 8.76
CA VAL A 77 -14.99 10.59 9.29
C VAL A 77 -13.68 11.20 8.82
N GLU A 78 -12.56 10.47 8.99
CA GLU A 78 -11.24 10.96 8.56
C GLU A 78 -11.18 11.20 7.05
N ILE A 79 -11.73 10.28 6.24
CA ILE A 79 -11.80 10.46 4.78
C ILE A 79 -12.68 11.66 4.40
N HIS A 80 -13.79 11.88 5.10
CA HIS A 80 -14.65 13.03 4.89
C HIS A 80 -13.94 14.35 5.25
N ASP A 81 -13.23 14.38 6.37
CA ASP A 81 -12.48 15.56 6.81
C ASP A 81 -11.35 15.89 5.83
N LEU A 82 -10.60 14.88 5.33
CA LEU A 82 -9.59 15.06 4.29
C LEU A 82 -10.21 15.63 3.01
N LYS A 83 -11.36 15.12 2.57
CA LYS A 83 -12.10 15.65 1.41
C LYS A 83 -12.47 17.12 1.61
N ARG A 84 -13.01 17.48 2.78
CA ARG A 84 -13.38 18.86 3.12
C ARG A 84 -12.15 19.77 3.10
N ASN A 85 -11.07 19.36 3.75
CA ASN A 85 -9.84 20.13 3.85
C ASN A 85 -9.22 20.39 2.48
N VAL A 86 -9.15 19.37 1.62
CA VAL A 86 -8.72 19.52 0.23
C VAL A 86 -9.63 20.46 -0.55
N GLY A 87 -10.95 20.39 -0.34
CA GLY A 87 -11.92 21.29 -0.97
C GLY A 87 -11.79 22.75 -0.52
N ALA A 88 -11.25 23.00 0.67
CA ALA A 88 -10.95 24.33 1.19
C ALA A 88 -9.61 24.91 0.68
N GLY A 89 -8.82 24.14 -0.08
CA GLY A 89 -7.56 24.55 -0.68
C GLY A 89 -6.32 23.92 -0.02
N GLY A 90 -5.16 24.52 -0.27
CA GLY A 90 -3.85 24.01 0.16
C GLY A 90 -3.19 23.07 -0.85
N THR A 91 -2.09 22.43 -0.45
CA THR A 91 -1.30 21.52 -1.29
C THR A 91 -1.54 20.09 -0.85
N TYR A 92 -1.74 19.17 -1.77
CA TYR A 92 -1.85 17.74 -1.47
C TYR A 92 -1.08 16.92 -2.50
N GLY A 93 -0.80 15.66 -2.14
CA GLY A 93 -0.16 14.73 -3.05
C GLY A 93 0.05 13.36 -2.41
N LEU A 94 0.91 12.55 -3.02
CA LEU A 94 1.33 11.26 -2.49
C LEU A 94 2.81 11.31 -2.13
N THR A 95 3.16 10.69 -1.00
CA THR A 95 4.56 10.52 -0.58
C THR A 95 5.12 9.17 -1.03
N TRP A 96 4.25 8.19 -1.22
CA TRP A 96 4.60 6.85 -1.69
C TRP A 96 3.37 6.13 -2.23
N VAL A 97 3.60 5.16 -3.11
CA VAL A 97 2.57 4.28 -3.69
C VAL A 97 3.00 2.84 -3.50
N ALA A 98 2.22 2.05 -2.77
CA ALA A 98 2.44 0.63 -2.55
C ALA A 98 1.47 -0.18 -3.40
N VAL A 99 2.01 -0.83 -4.43
CA VAL A 99 1.25 -1.67 -5.38
C VAL A 99 1.35 -3.14 -4.98
N GLY A 100 0.23 -3.84 -5.01
CA GLY A 100 0.15 -5.27 -4.76
C GLY A 100 0.48 -6.12 -5.99
N GLU A 101 0.58 -7.43 -5.79
CA GLU A 101 0.70 -8.39 -6.89
C GLU A 101 -0.42 -8.15 -7.91
N TRP A 102 -0.03 -8.00 -9.18
CA TRP A 102 -0.95 -7.76 -10.28
C TRP A 102 -1.02 -8.96 -11.21
N ASP A 103 -2.21 -9.53 -11.29
CA ASP A 103 -2.53 -10.57 -12.25
C ASP A 103 -3.04 -9.89 -13.54
N THR A 104 -2.15 -9.71 -14.51
CA THR A 104 -2.43 -9.03 -15.78
C THR A 104 -3.40 -9.81 -16.69
N SER A 105 -3.63 -11.10 -16.41
CA SER A 105 -4.68 -11.88 -17.08
C SER A 105 -6.09 -11.42 -16.71
N LYS A 106 -6.22 -10.67 -15.60
CA LYS A 106 -7.48 -10.08 -15.14
C LYS A 106 -7.53 -8.60 -15.51
N ASN A 107 -8.71 -8.15 -15.94
CA ASN A 107 -8.96 -6.72 -16.20
C ASN A 107 -8.87 -5.84 -14.95
N ARG A 108 -8.88 -6.44 -13.75
CA ARG A 108 -8.89 -5.72 -12.49
C ARG A 108 -7.48 -5.26 -12.12
N LEU A 109 -7.34 -3.97 -11.82
CA LEU A 109 -6.13 -3.38 -11.25
C LEU A 109 -5.77 -3.99 -9.89
N PRO A 110 -4.48 -4.01 -9.50
CA PRO A 110 -4.05 -4.58 -8.23
C PRO A 110 -4.60 -3.77 -7.05
N PHE A 111 -4.45 -4.32 -5.84
CA PHE A 111 -4.64 -3.51 -4.65
C PHE A 111 -3.55 -2.44 -4.60
N ILE A 112 -3.96 -1.20 -4.33
CA ILE A 112 -3.06 -0.05 -4.24
C ILE A 112 -3.38 0.69 -2.95
N ILE A 113 -2.34 0.91 -2.16
CA ILE A 113 -2.33 1.74 -0.97
C ILE A 113 -1.36 2.89 -1.20
N VAL A 114 -1.70 4.07 -0.71
CA VAL A 114 -0.89 5.27 -0.87
C VAL A 114 -0.68 5.99 0.45
N GLY A 115 0.44 6.68 0.58
CA GLY A 115 0.66 7.68 1.62
C GLY A 115 0.20 9.04 1.11
N PHE A 116 -1.05 9.40 1.41
CA PHE A 116 -1.62 10.70 1.03
C PHE A 116 -1.21 11.77 2.03
N TYR A 117 -0.84 12.95 1.53
CA TYR A 117 -0.58 14.12 2.36
C TYR A 117 -1.41 15.32 1.95
N HIS A 118 -1.74 16.17 2.92
CA HIS A 118 -2.34 17.49 2.71
C HIS A 118 -1.65 18.52 3.61
N ILE A 119 -1.39 19.70 3.08
CA ILE A 119 -0.74 20.82 3.75
C ILE A 119 -1.66 22.04 3.64
N PHE A 120 -2.07 22.57 4.79
CA PHE A 120 -2.85 23.79 4.89
C PHE A 120 -2.36 24.65 6.06
N GLN A 121 -2.10 25.93 5.81
CA GLN A 121 -1.64 26.89 6.82
C GLN A 121 -0.52 26.32 7.73
N THR A 122 0.51 25.72 7.11
CA THR A 122 1.68 25.05 7.72
C THR A 122 1.44 23.72 8.41
N GLN A 123 0.19 23.30 8.63
CA GLN A 123 -0.11 21.97 9.14
C GLN A 123 -0.05 20.92 8.04
N ARG A 124 0.80 19.89 8.22
CA ARG A 124 0.86 18.72 7.34
C ARG A 124 0.15 17.53 7.99
N ILE A 125 -0.73 16.89 7.23
CA ILE A 125 -1.40 15.65 7.60
C ILE A 125 -0.90 14.57 6.63
N ASP A 126 -0.45 13.44 7.17
CA ASP A 126 -0.05 12.27 6.41
C ASP A 126 -0.91 11.08 6.82
N VAL A 127 -1.53 10.40 5.85
CA VAL A 127 -2.38 9.25 6.10
C VAL A 127 -2.16 8.16 5.05
N ALA A 128 -2.13 6.91 5.50
CA ALA A 128 -2.11 5.76 4.60
C ALA A 128 -3.54 5.34 4.24
N ILE A 129 -3.91 5.43 2.96
CA ILE A 129 -5.28 5.16 2.47
C ILE A 129 -5.29 4.24 1.24
N SER A 130 -6.42 3.58 1.01
CA SER A 130 -6.62 2.80 -0.22
C SER A 130 -6.90 3.70 -1.43
N ARG A 131 -6.63 3.19 -2.64
CA ARG A 131 -7.08 3.80 -3.91
C ARG A 131 -8.57 4.18 -3.88
N SER A 132 -9.42 3.32 -3.33
CA SER A 132 -10.87 3.58 -3.24
C SER A 132 -11.22 4.73 -2.29
N ASN A 133 -10.46 4.94 -1.22
CA ASN A 133 -10.65 6.09 -0.33
C ASN A 133 -10.08 7.37 -0.94
N LEU A 134 -8.95 7.31 -1.65
CA LEU A 134 -8.43 8.44 -2.42
C LEU A 134 -9.45 8.92 -3.46
N ALA A 135 -10.12 8.00 -4.16
CA ALA A 135 -11.18 8.32 -5.12
C ALA A 135 -12.37 9.06 -4.48
N LYS A 136 -12.66 8.83 -3.19
CA LYS A 136 -13.68 9.59 -2.45
C LYS A 136 -13.23 11.02 -2.15
N ILE A 137 -11.93 11.24 -1.98
CA ILE A 137 -11.33 12.55 -1.72
C ILE A 137 -11.26 13.39 -3.00
N ARG A 138 -10.77 12.82 -4.12
CA ARG A 138 -10.42 13.58 -5.34
C ARG A 138 -11.25 13.30 -6.59
N SER A 139 -12.23 12.40 -6.56
CA SER A 139 -12.85 11.72 -7.72
C SER A 139 -12.00 10.56 -8.26
N PRO A 140 -12.62 9.54 -8.90
CA PRO A 140 -11.90 8.38 -9.41
C PRO A 140 -10.80 8.71 -10.43
N ALA A 141 -11.08 9.57 -11.40
CA ALA A 141 -10.14 9.91 -12.47
C ALA A 141 -8.89 10.64 -11.94
N GLU A 142 -9.09 11.64 -11.09
CA GLU A 142 -7.99 12.37 -10.45
C GLU A 142 -7.18 11.48 -9.48
N ALA A 143 -7.85 10.58 -8.76
CA ALA A 143 -7.16 9.62 -7.90
C ALA A 143 -6.25 8.70 -8.72
N GLU A 144 -6.71 8.19 -9.86
CA GLU A 144 -5.87 7.36 -10.74
C GLU A 144 -4.72 8.13 -11.35
N ARG A 145 -4.96 9.35 -11.84
CA ARG A 145 -3.91 10.24 -12.37
C ARG A 145 -2.83 10.50 -11.32
N LEU A 146 -3.23 10.84 -10.10
CA LEU A 146 -2.31 11.12 -9.01
C LEU A 146 -1.51 9.87 -8.58
N ILE A 147 -2.12 8.68 -8.63
CA ILE A 147 -1.40 7.42 -8.37
C ILE A 147 -0.39 7.14 -9.50
N GLY A 148 -0.77 7.30 -10.77
CA GLY A 148 0.13 7.10 -11.91
C GLY A 148 1.33 8.05 -11.88
N GLU A 149 1.09 9.32 -11.57
CA GLU A 149 2.13 10.32 -11.31
C GLU A 149 3.02 9.90 -10.13
N GLY A 150 2.43 9.39 -9.04
CA GLY A 150 3.19 8.90 -7.89
C GLY A 150 4.06 7.66 -8.17
N ILE A 151 3.76 6.88 -9.22
CA ILE A 151 4.56 5.72 -9.65
C ILE A 151 5.70 6.15 -10.58
N THR A 152 5.40 7.04 -11.54
CA THR A 152 6.30 7.31 -12.68
C THR A 152 6.92 8.71 -12.68
N GLY A 153 6.43 9.62 -11.84
CA GLY A 153 6.72 11.05 -11.91
C GLY A 153 6.09 11.76 -13.12
N CYS A 154 5.30 11.07 -13.94
CA CYS A 154 4.74 11.61 -15.19
C CYS A 154 3.27 12.02 -15.04
N LEU A 155 2.95 13.27 -15.38
CA LEU A 155 1.61 13.85 -15.21
C LEU A 155 0.53 13.33 -16.18
N ASN A 156 0.95 12.77 -17.32
CA ASN A 156 0.06 12.46 -18.45
C ASN A 156 -0.10 10.94 -18.69
N MET A 157 0.43 10.11 -17.78
CA MET A 157 0.36 8.66 -17.93
C MET A 157 -0.89 8.10 -17.24
N THR A 158 -1.56 7.15 -17.89
CA THR A 158 -2.67 6.45 -17.22
C THR A 158 -2.13 5.56 -16.11
N LEU A 159 -2.95 5.25 -15.11
CA LEU A 159 -2.54 4.32 -14.05
C LEU A 159 -2.18 2.93 -14.60
N ARG A 160 -2.86 2.48 -15.67
CA ARG A 160 -2.54 1.18 -16.28
C ARG A 160 -1.16 1.22 -16.94
N ASP A 161 -0.88 2.23 -17.76
CA ASP A 161 0.42 2.36 -18.43
C ASP A 161 1.55 2.48 -17.40
N ALA A 162 1.31 3.23 -16.32
CA ALA A 162 2.25 3.38 -15.21
C ALA A 162 2.55 2.06 -14.46
N LEU A 163 1.65 1.09 -14.50
CA LEU A 163 1.86 -0.23 -13.91
C LEU A 163 2.51 -1.22 -14.88
N GLU A 164 2.48 -0.93 -16.18
CA GLU A 164 3.04 -1.77 -17.26
C GLU A 164 4.43 -1.30 -17.71
N SER A 165 4.86 -0.08 -17.31
CA SER A 165 6.19 0.49 -17.57
C SER A 165 7.28 -0.09 -16.69
#